data_AF-A0A382XQ98-F1
#
_entry.id   AF-A0A382XQ98-F1
#
_cell.length_a   1.000
_cell.length_b   1.000
_cell.length_c   1.000
_cell.angle_alpha   90.00
_cell.angle_beta   90.00
_cell.angle_gamma   90.00
#
_symmetry.space_group_name_H-M   'P 1'
#
loop_
_entity.id
_entity.type
_entity.pdbx_description
1 polymer ?
#
loop_
_entity_poly.entity_id
_entity_poly.type
_entity_poly.pdbx_seq_one_letter_code
_entity_poly.pdbx_strand_id
1 'polypeptide(L)' 'VMFAEMDLIGIPHRLVISERGLKNGAVEYRNRRTGNSTDYPLPDLVETLAVLAGL' A
#
# COMPACT_ATOMS: atom_id res chain seq x y z
N VAL A 1 13.02 -10.35 4.50
CA VAL A 1 11.67 -10.13 5.06
C VAL A 1 11.83 -9.33 6.35
N MET A 2 11.41 -8.07 6.36
CA MET A 2 11.49 -7.14 7.50
C MET A 2 10.08 -6.67 7.93
N PHE A 3 9.04 -7.50 7.75
CA PHE A 3 7.65 -7.09 8.01
C PHE A 3 7.32 -7.02 9.51
N ALA A 4 7.97 -7.84 10.34
CA ALA A 4 7.67 -7.93 11.76
C ALA A 4 7.90 -6.60 12.52
N GLU A 5 8.93 -5.83 12.14
CA GLU A 5 9.21 -4.53 12.75
C GLU A 5 8.24 -3.44 12.27
N MET A 6 7.86 -3.47 10.98
CA MET A 6 6.91 -2.49 10.43
C MET A 6 5.49 -2.66 10.99
N ASP A 7 5.13 -3.86 11.43
CA ASP A 7 3.86 -4.13 12.11
C ASP A 7 3.80 -3.51 13.52
N LEU A 8 4.94 -3.37 14.20
CA LEU A 8 5.05 -2.76 15.54
C LEU A 8 4.98 -1.23 15.50
N ILE A 9 5.44 -0.61 14.42
CA ILE A 9 5.40 0.85 14.23
C ILE A 9 3.97 1.36 14.01
N GLY A 10 3.06 0.50 13.54
CA GLY A 10 1.64 0.86 13.37
C GLY A 10 1.36 1.74 12.15
N ILE A 11 2.14 1.60 11.08
CA ILE A 11 1.97 2.38 9.84
C ILE A 11 0.55 2.17 9.26
N PRO A 12 -0.29 3.22 9.15
CA PRO A 12 -1.69 3.09 8.73
C PRO A 12 -1.85 2.60 7.27
N HIS A 13 -0.98 3.10 6.39
CA HIS A 13 -0.99 2.88 4.95
C HIS A 13 0.31 2.21 4.53
N ARG A 14 0.25 0.96 4.05
CA ARG A 14 1.43 0.24 3.57
C ARG A 14 1.35 -0.01 2.08
N LEU A 15 2.47 0.20 1.40
CA LEU A 15 2.63 -0.07 -0.02
C LEU A 15 3.61 -1.21 -0.20
N VAL A 16 3.23 -2.19 -1.00
CA VAL A 16 4.07 -3.33 -1.36
C VAL A 16 4.40 -3.21 -2.84
N ILE A 17 5.67 -2.90 -3.11
CA ILE A 17 6.20 -2.78 -4.46
C ILE A 17 6.89 -4.10 -4.79
N SER A 18 6.36 -4.80 -5.79
CA SER A 18 6.90 -6.08 -6.26
C SER A 18 7.14 -6.05 -7.75
N GLU A 19 8.05 -6.89 -8.25
CA GLU A 19 8.31 -7.01 -9.69
C GLU A 19 7.03 -7.38 -10.46
N ARG A 20 6.18 -8.24 -9.90
CA ARG A 20 4.88 -8.62 -10.48
C ARG A 20 3.94 -7.43 -10.55
N GLY A 21 3.80 -6.67 -9.47
CA GLY A 21 2.96 -5.47 -9.42
C GLY A 21 3.40 -4.45 -10.46
N LEU A 22 4.71 -4.16 -10.51
CA LEU A 22 5.27 -3.22 -11.49
C LEU A 22 5.07 -3.66 -12.94
N LYS A 23 5.22 -4.95 -13.25
CA LYS A 23 4.90 -5.49 -14.60
C LYS A 23 3.42 -5.32 -14.96
N ASN A 24 2.54 -5.32 -13.98
CA ASN A 24 1.10 -5.11 -14.15
C ASN A 24 0.70 -3.62 -14.02
N GLY A 25 1.65 -2.71 -13.82
CA GLY A 25 1.37 -1.29 -13.60
C GLY A 25 0.62 -1.00 -12.30
N ALA A 26 0.78 -1.83 -11.27
CA ALA A 26 0.05 -1.75 -10.01
C ALA A 26 0.96 -1.82 -8.77
N VAL A 27 0.46 -1.27 -7.67
CA VAL A 27 1.06 -1.37 -6.33
C VAL A 27 0.02 -1.93 -5.38
N GLU A 28 0.40 -2.94 -4.59
CA GLU A 28 -0.48 -3.48 -3.56
C GLU A 28 -0.47 -2.52 -2.36
N TYR A 29 -1.66 -2.04 -1.99
CA TYR A 29 -1.90 -1.27 -0.79
C TYR A 29 -2.49 -2.16 0.31
N ARG A 30 -2.01 -2.03 1.54
CA ARG A 30 -2.55 -2.73 2.72
C ARG A 30 -3.01 -1.72 3.76
N ASN A 31 -4.30 -1.77 4.11
CA ASN A 31 -4.88 -0.95 5.17
C ASN A 31 -4.63 -1.63 6.53
N ARG A 32 -3.92 -0.96 7.44
CA ARG A 32 -3.63 -1.54 8.76
C ARG A 32 -4.86 -1.72 9.65
N ARG A 33 -5.84 -0.80 9.55
CA ARG A 33 -7.05 -0.81 10.38
C ARG A 33 -7.97 -1.97 10.02
N THR A 34 -8.15 -2.23 8.72
CA THR A 34 -9.07 -3.28 8.24
C THR A 34 -8.39 -4.59 7.90
N GLY A 35 -7.07 -4.59 7.66
CA GLY A 35 -6.31 -5.75 7.19
C GLY A 35 -6.46 -6.04 5.69
N ASN A 36 -7.30 -5.29 4.98
CA ASN A 36 -7.55 -5.50 3.55
C ASN A 36 -6.33 -5.11 2.70
N SER A 37 -6.07 -5.91 1.66
CA SER A 37 -5.15 -5.61 0.57
C SER A 37 -5.93 -5.24 -0.69
N THR A 38 -5.46 -4.25 -1.44
CA THR A 38 -6.05 -3.84 -2.72
C THR A 38 -4.96 -3.35 -3.65
N ASP A 39 -4.98 -3.77 -4.91
CA ASP A 39 -4.06 -3.27 -5.92
C ASP A 39 -4.57 -1.97 -6.51
N TYR A 40 -3.71 -0.95 -6.55
CA TYR A 40 -4.00 0.33 -7.20
C TYR A 40 -3.09 0.56 -8.40
N PRO A 41 -3.58 1.21 -9.46
CA PRO A 41 -2.73 1.66 -10.57
C PRO A 41 -1.60 2.55 -10.07
N LEU A 42 -0.39 2.30 -10.56
CA LEU A 42 0.79 3.10 -10.23
C LEU A 42 0.62 4.60 -10.57
N PRO A 43 0.02 5.00 -11.71
CA PRO A 43 -0.17 6.41 -12.05
C PRO A 43 -1.05 7.17 -11.04
N ASP A 44 -2.06 6.51 -10.49
CA ASP A 44 -3.08 7.12 -9.65
C ASP A 44 -2.76 7.00 -8.14
N LEU A 45 -1.59 6.43 -7.82
CA LEU A 45 -1.25 6.02 -6.46
C LEU A 45 -1.18 7.20 -5.48
N VAL A 46 -0.62 8.34 -5.91
CA VAL A 46 -0.48 9.53 -5.06
C VAL A 46 -1.84 10.10 -4.67
N GLU A 47 -2.73 10.24 -5.65
CA GLU A 47 -4.08 10.74 -5.44
C GLU A 47 -4.89 9.77 -4.57
N THR A 48 -4.81 8.48 -4.87
CA THR A 48 -5.46 7.44 -4.07
C THR A 48 -5.02 7.50 -2.61
N LEU A 49 -3.71 7.66 -2.35
CA LEU A 49 -3.19 7.77 -1.00
C LEU A 49 -3.62 9.03 -0.27
N ALA A 50 -3.71 10.17 -0.96
CA ALA A 50 -4.25 11.40 -0.39
C ALA A 50 -5.68 11.17 0.11
N VAL A 51 -6.55 10.62 -0.74
CA VAL A 51 -7.94 10.31 -0.38
C VAL A 51 -8.02 9.33 0.80
N LEU A 52 -7.21 8.26 0.78
CA LEU A 52 -7.18 7.27 1.87
C LEU A 52 -6.66 7.84 3.20
N ALA A 53 -5.76 8.81 3.13
CA ALA A 53 -5.22 9.53 4.28
C ALA A 53 -6.13 10.68 4.75
N GLY A 54 -7.18 11.01 4.00
CA GLY A 54 -8.08 12.13 4.28
C GLY A 54 -7.50 13.50 3.94
N LEU A 55 -6.57 13.56 2.98
CA LEU A 55 -5.96 14.77 2.44
C LEU A 55 -6.69 15.27 1.19
#